data_AF-A0A7V9RA64-F1
#
_entry.id   AF-A0A7V9RA64-F1
#
_cell.length_a   1.000
_cell.length_b   1.000
_cell.length_c   1.000
_cell.angle_alpha   90.00
_cell.angle_beta   90.00
_cell.angle_gamma   90.00
#
_symmetry.space_group_name_H-M   'P 1'
#
loop_
_entity.id
_entity.type
_entity.pdbx_description
1 polymer ?
#
loop_
_entity_poly.entity_id
_entity_poly.type
_entity_poly.pdbx_seq_one_letter_code
_entity_poly.pdbx_strand_id
1 'polypeptide(L)'
;MEGVRYSPRHRPIRWGKYVMKFVYDSIDGDVGKRLRELNPAPHYRQNHHQWLREYGRDKLHRQLGGVIAIMKDCRDMDEFRAKFKRVFDRSDQLSFDFDWAELI
;
A
#
# COMPACT_ATOMS: atom_id res chain seq x y z
N MET A 1 -0.89 -7.22 22.52
CA MET A 1 -1.80 -7.44 21.38
C MET A 1 -1.74 -8.92 21.03
N GLU A 2 -2.41 -9.77 21.82
CA GLU A 2 -2.50 -11.21 21.59
C GLU A 2 -3.88 -11.54 21.03
N GLY A 3 -3.97 -12.49 20.09
CA GLY A 3 -5.23 -13.19 19.82
C GLY A 3 -5.86 -13.11 18.42
N VAL A 4 -5.28 -12.41 17.43
CA VAL A 4 -5.84 -12.46 16.06
C VAL A 4 -5.35 -13.72 15.34
N ARG A 5 -6.14 -14.79 15.36
CA ARG A 5 -5.87 -16.01 14.57
C ARG A 5 -6.06 -15.70 13.08
N TYR A 6 -4.96 -15.49 12.36
CA TYR A 6 -4.98 -15.20 10.93
C TYR A 6 -5.50 -16.41 10.14
N SER A 7 -6.62 -16.24 9.43
CA SER A 7 -7.11 -17.21 8.44
C SER A 7 -7.38 -16.49 7.13
N PRO A 8 -6.80 -16.92 5.99
CA PRO A 8 -7.13 -16.38 4.68
C PRO A 8 -8.63 -16.42 4.36
N ARG A 9 -9.37 -17.37 4.95
CA ARG A 9 -10.83 -17.54 4.76
C ARG A 9 -11.67 -16.51 5.52
N HIS A 10 -11.10 -15.84 6.53
CA HIS A 10 -11.81 -14.81 7.33
C HIS A 10 -11.56 -13.38 6.82
N ARG A 11 -10.90 -13.23 5.67
CA ARG A 11 -10.68 -11.91 5.07
C ARG A 11 -12.02 -11.35 4.58
N PRO A 12 -12.29 -10.05 4.75
CA PRO A 12 -13.46 -9.41 4.15
C PRO A 12 -13.55 -9.66 2.64
N ILE A 13 -14.77 -9.76 2.11
CA ILE A 13 -15.10 -10.16 0.71
C ILE A 13 -14.37 -9.33 -0.38
N ARG A 14 -13.72 -8.21 -0.03
CA ARG A 14 -12.97 -7.36 -0.97
C ARG A 14 -11.55 -7.03 -0.50
N TRP A 15 -11.03 -7.76 0.48
CA TRP A 15 -9.71 -7.51 1.06
C TRP A 15 -8.61 -7.32 0.01
N GLY A 16 -8.47 -8.26 -0.93
CA GLY A 16 -7.46 -8.17 -1.98
C GLY A 16 -7.63 -6.93 -2.87
N LYS A 17 -8.87 -6.56 -3.19
CA LYS A 17 -9.18 -5.35 -3.97
C LYS A 17 -8.78 -4.08 -3.24
N TYR A 18 -8.99 -4.02 -1.92
CA TYR A 18 -8.60 -2.87 -1.10
C TYR A 18 -7.09 -2.74 -0.94
N VAL A 19 -6.39 -3.87 -0.74
CA VAL A 19 -4.93 -3.87 -0.68
C VAL A 19 -4.34 -3.40 -2.02
N MET A 20 -4.85 -3.89 -3.16
CA MET A 20 -4.41 -3.40 -4.47
C MET A 20 -4.65 -1.91 -4.63
N LYS A 21 -5.87 -1.44 -4.38
CA LYS A 21 -6.26 -0.05 -4.62
C LYS A 21 -5.55 0.96 -3.73
N PHE A 22 -5.48 0.70 -2.43
CA PHE A 22 -5.04 1.70 -1.45
C PHE A 22 -3.58 1.56 -1.04
N VAL A 23 -2.93 0.45 -1.41
CA VAL A 23 -1.54 0.21 -1.03
C VAL A 23 -0.66 0.14 -2.26
N TYR A 24 -0.91 -0.79 -3.19
CA TYR A 24 -0.03 -0.95 -4.35
C TYR A 24 -0.22 0.13 -5.40
N ASP A 25 -1.46 0.36 -5.84
CA ASP A 25 -1.77 1.32 -6.91
C ASP A 25 -1.47 2.78 -6.51
N SER A 26 -1.37 3.07 -5.21
CA SER A 26 -1.03 4.41 -4.69
C SER A 26 0.45 4.66 -4.44
N ILE A 27 1.29 3.61 -4.47
CA ILE A 27 2.75 3.78 -4.38
C ILE A 27 3.30 4.27 -5.72
N ASP A 28 2.78 3.67 -6.79
CA ASP A 28 3.07 3.91 -8.19
C ASP A 28 2.09 3.03 -9.00
N GLY A 29 1.37 3.60 -9.96
CA GLY A 29 0.45 2.85 -10.82
C GLY A 29 1.13 1.71 -11.57
N ASP A 30 2.39 1.88 -11.95
CA ASP A 30 3.17 0.87 -12.68
C ASP A 30 3.60 -0.30 -11.79
N VAL A 31 3.86 -0.05 -10.50
CA VAL A 31 4.13 -1.12 -9.53
C VAL A 31 2.90 -2.00 -9.34
N GLY A 32 1.71 -1.39 -9.18
CA GLY A 32 0.45 -2.12 -9.08
C GLY A 32 0.15 -2.96 -10.32
N LYS A 33 0.39 -2.40 -11.51
CA LYS A 33 0.29 -3.11 -12.79
C LYS A 33 1.24 -4.30 -12.85
N ARG A 34 2.52 -4.10 -12.53
CA ARG A 34 3.53 -5.17 -12.58
C ARG A 34 3.24 -6.30 -11.61
N LEU A 35 2.75 -6.00 -10.41
CA LEU A 35 2.38 -7.02 -9.42
C LEU A 35 1.19 -7.87 -9.85
N ARG A 36 0.24 -7.30 -10.61
CA ARG A 36 -0.88 -8.04 -11.22
C ARG A 36 -0.39 -8.96 -12.35
N GLU A 37 0.53 -8.49 -13.18
CA GLU A 37 1.16 -9.31 -14.24
C GLU A 37 1.93 -10.49 -13.68
N LEU A 38 2.71 -10.28 -12.62
CA LEU A 38 3.52 -11.32 -11.99
C LEU A 38 2.68 -12.37 -11.24
N ASN A 39 1.46 -12.01 -10.82
CA ASN A 39 0.65 -12.87 -9.99
C ASN A 39 -0.86 -12.74 -10.31
N PRO A 40 -1.28 -13.19 -11.51
CA PRO A 40 -2.67 -13.12 -11.95
C PRO A 40 -3.57 -14.11 -11.17
N ALA A 41 -2.99 -15.17 -10.61
CA ALA A 41 -3.66 -16.17 -9.79
C ALA A 41 -2.82 -16.49 -8.54
N PRO A 42 -3.02 -15.74 -7.43
CA PRO A 42 -2.24 -15.91 -6.20
C PRO A 42 -2.20 -17.36 -5.71
N HIS A 43 -1.01 -17.95 -5.74
CA HIS A 43 -0.76 -19.30 -5.21
C HIS A 43 0.12 -19.24 -3.95
N TYR A 44 0.16 -20.35 -3.18
CA TYR A 44 0.99 -20.45 -1.98
C TYR A 44 2.45 -20.08 -2.31
N ARG A 45 3.01 -19.13 -1.55
CA ARG A 45 4.36 -18.53 -1.72
C ARG A 45 4.60 -17.63 -2.94
N GLN A 46 3.57 -17.18 -3.65
CA GLN A 46 3.71 -16.27 -4.81
C GLN A 46 2.93 -14.95 -4.66
N ASN A 47 2.72 -14.49 -3.42
CA ASN A 47 1.97 -13.27 -3.14
C ASN A 47 2.72 -12.00 -3.58
N HIS A 48 1.98 -10.93 -3.87
CA HIS A 48 2.53 -9.65 -4.35
C HIS A 48 3.68 -9.08 -3.50
N HIS A 49 3.57 -9.15 -2.16
CA HIS A 49 4.60 -8.61 -1.27
C HIS A 49 5.94 -9.35 -1.36
N GLN A 50 5.95 -10.59 -1.87
CA GLN A 50 7.17 -11.40 -1.99
C GLN A 50 8.04 -10.96 -3.18
N TRP A 51 7.48 -10.20 -4.13
CA TRP A 51 8.19 -9.66 -5.28
C TRP A 51 8.94 -8.35 -4.97
N LEU A 52 8.71 -7.75 -3.79
CA LEU A 52 9.37 -6.52 -3.38
C LEU A 52 10.71 -6.82 -2.71
N ARG A 53 11.80 -6.31 -3.30
CA ARG A 53 13.14 -6.27 -2.69
C ARG A 53 13.17 -5.28 -1.51
N GLU A 54 14.26 -5.22 -0.76
CA GLU A 54 14.43 -4.41 0.46
C GLU A 54 13.93 -2.96 0.30
N TYR A 55 14.42 -2.23 -0.70
CA TYR A 55 13.97 -0.85 -0.98
C TYR A 55 12.46 -0.74 -1.28
N GLY A 56 11.90 -1.69 -2.03
CA GLY A 56 10.47 -1.72 -2.33
C GLY A 56 9.61 -2.06 -1.10
N ARG A 57 10.17 -2.84 -0.17
CA ARG A 57 9.51 -3.23 1.08
C ARG A 57 9.38 -2.05 2.04
N ASP A 58 10.41 -1.20 2.13
CA ASP A 58 10.36 -0.01 2.98
C ASP A 58 9.34 1.02 2.47
N LYS A 59 9.31 1.25 1.16
CA LYS A 59 8.29 2.11 0.53
C LYS A 59 6.88 1.56 0.79
N LEU A 60 6.70 0.24 0.70
CA LEU A 60 5.44 -0.43 1.05
C LEU A 60 5.07 -0.26 2.53
N HIS A 61 6.02 -0.44 3.45
CA HIS A 61 5.76 -0.28 4.88
C HIS A 61 5.37 1.15 5.24
N ARG A 62 6.04 2.15 4.65
CA ARG A 62 5.70 3.56 4.83
C ARG A 62 4.29 3.87 4.31
N GLN A 63 3.95 3.37 3.12
CA GLN A 63 2.62 3.51 2.56
C GLN A 63 1.57 2.88 3.47
N LEU A 64 1.78 1.63 3.90
CA LEU A 64 0.88 0.93 4.82
C LEU A 64 0.67 1.71 6.11
N GLY A 65 1.74 2.27 6.68
CA GLY A 65 1.66 3.13 7.87
C GLY A 65 0.75 4.34 7.66
N GLY A 66 0.93 5.07 6.55
CA GLY A 66 0.09 6.22 6.19
C GLY A 66 -1.38 5.84 5.98
N VAL A 67 -1.64 4.75 5.26
CA VAL A 67 -3.01 4.25 5.05
C VAL A 67 -3.67 3.87 6.36
N ILE A 68 -2.99 3.12 7.22
CA ILE A 68 -3.50 2.71 8.53
C ILE A 68 -3.78 3.93 9.40
N ALA A 69 -2.92 4.95 9.37
CA ALA A 69 -3.11 6.18 10.14
C ALA A 69 -4.40 6.90 9.71
N ILE A 70 -4.62 7.08 8.40
CA ILE A 70 -5.85 7.69 7.89
C ILE A 70 -7.06 6.82 8.25
N MET A 71 -6.97 5.50 8.08
CA MET A 71 -8.08 4.58 8.40
C MET A 71 -8.49 4.68 9.88
N LYS A 72 -7.53 4.78 10.80
CA LYS A 72 -7.80 4.92 12.24
C LYS A 72 -8.48 6.25 12.60
N ASP A 73 -8.29 7.28 11.78
CA ASP A 73 -8.85 8.62 11.94
C ASP A 73 -10.20 8.82 11.18
N CYS A 74 -10.79 7.74 10.65
CA CYS A 74 -12.04 7.79 9.89
C CYS A 74 -13.13 6.97 10.57
N ARG A 75 -14.37 7.46 10.52
CA ARG A 75 -15.55 6.77 11.04
C ARG A 75 -16.12 5.78 10.04
N ASP A 76 -15.96 6.06 8.76
CA ASP A 76 -16.48 5.25 7.67
C ASP A 76 -15.56 5.29 6.42
N MET A 77 -15.99 4.55 5.39
CA MET A 77 -15.25 4.42 4.14
C MET A 77 -15.28 5.68 3.27
N ASP A 78 -16.27 6.57 3.43
CA ASP A 78 -16.39 7.78 2.63
C ASP A 78 -15.43 8.85 3.15
N GLU A 79 -15.36 9.01 4.48
CA GLU A 79 -14.32 9.82 5.13
C GLU A 79 -12.91 9.33 4.77
N PHE A 80 -12.69 8.01 4.81
CA PHE A 80 -11.41 7.41 4.44
C PHE A 80 -11.04 7.75 3.01
N ARG A 81 -11.95 7.57 2.05
CA ARG A 81 -11.68 7.88 0.63
C ARG A 81 -11.36 9.36 0.42
N ALA A 82 -12.08 10.25 1.07
CA ALA A 82 -11.85 11.69 0.97
C ALA A 82 -10.48 12.09 1.52
N LYS A 83 -10.13 11.62 2.73
CA LYS A 83 -8.82 11.91 3.35
C LYS A 83 -7.67 11.23 2.61
N PHE A 84 -7.84 9.97 2.20
CA PHE A 84 -6.87 9.23 1.40
C PHE A 84 -6.54 9.99 0.11
N LYS A 85 -7.56 10.43 -0.64
CA LYS A 85 -7.36 11.24 -1.84
C LYS A 85 -6.58 12.52 -1.53
N ARG A 86 -6.94 13.23 -0.47
CA ARG A 86 -6.24 14.46 -0.06
C ARG A 86 -4.76 14.23 0.28
N VAL A 87 -4.40 13.07 0.83
CA VAL A 87 -3.03 12.76 1.27
C VAL A 87 -2.19 12.18 0.14
N PHE A 88 -2.75 11.28 -0.67
CA PHE A 88 -1.99 10.48 -1.64
C PHE A 88 -2.20 10.89 -3.11
N ASP A 89 -3.28 11.60 -3.44
CA ASP A 89 -3.58 12.05 -4.82
C ASP A 89 -2.93 13.43 -5.13
N ARG A 90 -2.28 14.05 -4.14
CA ARG A 90 -1.35 15.17 -4.33
C ARG A 90 0.06 14.58 -4.46
N SER A 91 0.34 14.02 -5.62
CA SER A 91 1.64 13.41 -5.98
C SER A 91 2.84 14.36 -5.83
N ASP A 92 2.64 15.66 -5.65
CA ASP A 92 3.68 16.67 -5.83
C ASP A 92 4.24 17.30 -4.53
N GLN A 93 3.86 16.83 -3.33
CA GLN A 93 4.32 17.44 -2.07
C GLN A 93 5.16 16.53 -1.17
N LEU A 94 5.39 15.27 -1.55
CA LEU A 94 6.20 14.32 -0.75
C LEU A 94 7.49 13.86 -1.44
N SER A 95 7.80 14.37 -2.63
CA SER A 95 9.18 14.40 -3.13
C SER A 95 9.91 15.52 -2.41
N PHE A 96 10.50 15.22 -1.26
CA PHE A 96 11.74 15.92 -0.90
C PHE A 96 12.76 15.46 -1.93
N ASP A 97 12.97 16.27 -2.97
CA ASP A 97 14.14 16.17 -3.82
C ASP A 97 15.36 16.45 -2.93
N PHE A 98 15.87 15.39 -2.31
CA PHE A 98 17.13 15.41 -1.59
C PHE A 98 18.22 15.40 -2.65
N ASP A 99 18.71 16.58 -3.00
CA ASP A 99 19.77 16.75 -3.97
C ASP A 99 21.09 16.22 -3.36
N TRP A 100 21.56 15.08 -3.86
CA TRP A 100 22.83 14.49 -3.45
C TRP A 100 24.04 15.29 -3.96
N ALA A 101 23.83 16.36 -4.73
CA ALA A 101 24.89 17.23 -5.23
C ALA A 101 25.43 18.24 -4.19
N GLU A 102 24.80 18.40 -3.01
CA GLU A 102 25.29 19.33 -1.96
C GLU A 102 26.29 18.67 -0.96
N LEU A 103 26.73 17.43 -1.21
CA LEU A 103 27.64 16.69 -0.33
C LEU A 103 28.92 16.20 -1.02
N ILE A 104 29.39 16.93 -2.04
CA ILE A 104 30.71 16.78 -2.65
C ILE A 104 31.43 18.14 -2.67
#